data_AF-A0A674DAP1-F1
#
_entry.id   AF-A0A674DAP1-F1
#
_cell.length_a   1.000
_cell.length_b   1.000
_cell.length_c   1.000
_cell.angle_alpha   90.00
_cell.angle_beta   90.00
_cell.angle_gamma   90.00
#
_symmetry.space_group_name_H-M   'P 1'
#
loop_
_entity.id
_entity.type
_entity.pdbx_description
1 polymer ?
#
loop_
_entity_poly.entity_id
_entity_poly.type
_entity_poly.pdbx_seq_one_letter_code
_entity_poly.pdbx_strand_id
1 'polypeptide(L)'
;KGITKKLMFIYFLTITNNEKFPINHFPFSYSSLFPAGQAAFREFLKSEYSEENILFWLACEEYKNIKSLPEMISSANRIYSEFVECEAPRQINIDCGTRENITKNISQPSLTSFDTAQKLIYSLMARDCYPRFLKSDVYQDMLRGWAKSGSQSDSWWS
;
A
#
# COMPACT_ATOMS: atom_id res chain seq x y z
N LYS A 1 26.92 -13.93 2.62
CA LYS A 1 26.90 -14.41 1.22
C LYS A 1 25.82 -15.47 0.90
N GLY A 2 25.00 -15.93 1.86
CA GLY A 2 23.97 -16.96 1.63
C GLY A 2 22.52 -16.47 1.45
N ILE A 3 22.21 -15.25 1.85
CA ILE A 3 20.83 -14.72 1.88
C ILE A 3 20.35 -14.33 0.46
N THR A 4 21.23 -13.75 -0.36
CA THR A 4 20.93 -13.35 -1.74
C THR A 4 20.66 -14.52 -2.66
N LYS A 5 21.33 -15.67 -2.47
CA LYS A 5 21.05 -16.88 -3.26
C LYS A 5 19.71 -17.52 -2.91
N LYS A 6 19.29 -17.45 -1.63
CA LYS A 6 17.99 -17.97 -1.19
C LYS A 6 16.83 -17.09 -1.67
N LEU A 7 17.01 -15.77 -1.68
CA LEU A 7 16.06 -14.81 -2.26
C LEU A 7 15.97 -14.95 -3.79
N MET A 8 17.10 -15.08 -4.48
CA MET A 8 17.12 -15.38 -5.92
C MET A 8 16.44 -16.71 -6.23
N PHE A 9 16.60 -17.74 -5.40
CA PHE A 9 15.97 -19.04 -5.61
C PHE A 9 14.46 -19.04 -5.37
N ILE A 10 13.97 -18.31 -4.35
CA ILE A 10 12.53 -18.09 -4.16
C ILE A 10 11.95 -17.30 -5.33
N TYR A 11 12.67 -16.26 -5.77
CA TYR A 11 12.27 -15.44 -6.91
C TYR A 11 12.23 -16.26 -8.22
N PHE A 12 13.24 -17.12 -8.45
CA PHE A 12 13.32 -17.99 -9.62
C PHE A 12 12.25 -19.09 -9.60
N LEU A 13 11.98 -19.71 -8.45
CA LEU A 13 10.89 -20.67 -8.30
C LEU A 13 9.50 -20.05 -8.51
N THR A 14 9.34 -18.76 -8.20
CA THR A 14 8.10 -18.01 -8.47
C THR A 14 7.94 -17.74 -9.97
N ILE A 15 9.04 -17.50 -10.69
CA ILE A 15 9.01 -17.24 -12.14
C ILE A 15 8.84 -18.52 -12.97
N THR A 16 9.45 -19.65 -12.57
CA THR A 16 9.39 -20.88 -13.37
C THR A 16 8.06 -21.61 -13.31
N ASN A 17 7.20 -21.32 -12.34
CA ASN A 17 5.91 -22.01 -12.20
C ASN A 17 4.76 -21.40 -13.03
N ASN A 18 4.98 -20.34 -13.82
CA ASN A 18 3.95 -19.73 -14.68
C ASN A 18 2.66 -19.28 -13.94
N GLU A 19 2.62 -19.39 -12.62
CA GLU A 19 1.69 -18.71 -11.77
C GLU A 19 2.19 -17.27 -11.69
N LYS A 20 1.54 -16.40 -12.48
CA LYS A 20 1.47 -14.97 -12.17
C LYS A 20 1.51 -14.83 -10.65
N PHE A 21 2.49 -14.09 -10.11
CA PHE A 21 2.67 -13.85 -8.68
C PHE A 21 1.32 -14.00 -7.97
N PRO A 22 1.15 -14.84 -6.93
CA PRO A 22 -0.14 -14.98 -6.27
C PRO A 22 -0.44 -13.70 -5.50
N ILE A 23 -0.86 -12.65 -6.20
CA ILE A 23 -1.09 -11.30 -5.69
C ILE A 23 -2.50 -11.12 -5.14
N ASN A 24 -3.07 -12.22 -4.66
CA ASN A 24 -4.47 -12.29 -4.26
C ASN A 24 -4.77 -11.59 -2.92
N HIS A 25 -3.78 -10.90 -2.32
CA HIS A 25 -3.99 -10.02 -1.18
C HIS A 25 -3.12 -8.76 -1.28
N PHE A 26 -3.76 -7.64 -1.62
CA PHE A 26 -3.17 -6.32 -1.78
C PHE A 26 -2.28 -5.80 -0.60
N PRO A 27 -2.47 -6.14 0.70
CA PRO A 27 -1.63 -5.61 1.77
C PRO A 27 -0.36 -6.46 1.97
N PHE A 28 -0.48 -7.80 1.83
CA PHE A 28 0.66 -8.71 1.75
C PHE A 28 1.48 -8.43 0.50
N SER A 29 0.85 -8.05 -0.62
CA SER A 29 1.57 -7.58 -1.80
C SER A 29 2.31 -6.28 -1.52
N TYR A 30 1.64 -5.20 -1.12
CA TYR A 30 2.28 -3.90 -0.99
C TYR A 30 3.44 -3.89 0.03
N SER A 31 3.27 -4.48 1.21
CA SER A 31 4.34 -4.59 2.21
C SER A 31 5.44 -5.58 1.82
N SER A 32 5.16 -6.55 0.95
CA SER A 32 6.17 -7.48 0.41
C SER A 32 6.77 -7.01 -0.91
N LEU A 33 6.25 -5.95 -1.53
CA LEU A 33 6.87 -5.31 -2.68
C LEU A 33 8.21 -4.76 -2.23
N PHE A 34 9.24 -4.99 -3.04
CA PHE A 34 10.52 -4.31 -2.89
C PHE A 34 10.30 -2.78 -2.88
N PRO A 35 11.19 -1.98 -2.28
CA PRO A 35 11.06 -0.52 -2.23
C PRO A 35 10.74 0.12 -3.59
N ALA A 36 11.30 -0.43 -4.68
CA ALA A 36 10.99 -0.02 -6.04
C ALA A 36 9.52 -0.26 -6.45
N GLY A 37 8.92 -1.39 -6.05
CA GLY A 37 7.51 -1.69 -6.32
C GLY A 37 6.56 -0.84 -5.50
N GLN A 38 6.90 -0.50 -4.25
CA GLN A 38 6.13 0.44 -3.45
C GLN A 38 6.17 1.85 -4.05
N ALA A 39 7.36 2.29 -4.49
CA ALA A 39 7.52 3.58 -5.16
C ALA A 39 6.72 3.64 -6.47
N ALA A 40 6.81 2.60 -7.31
CA ALA A 40 6.05 2.50 -8.56
C ALA A 40 4.52 2.52 -8.32
N PHE A 41 4.04 1.81 -7.29
CA PHE A 41 2.62 1.82 -6.96
C PHE A 41 2.15 3.19 -6.45
N ARG A 42 2.96 3.87 -5.61
CA ARG A 42 2.65 5.24 -5.17
C ARG A 42 2.65 6.23 -6.35
N GLU A 43 3.60 6.10 -7.26
CA GLU A 43 3.66 6.95 -8.46
C GLU A 43 2.44 6.74 -9.36
N PHE A 44 2.00 5.48 -9.53
CA PHE A 44 0.76 5.16 -10.22
C PHE A 44 -0.47 5.76 -9.52
N LEU A 45 -0.57 5.64 -8.20
CA LEU A 45 -1.69 6.25 -7.47
C LEU A 45 -1.69 7.78 -7.58
N LYS A 46 -0.51 8.41 -7.59
CA LYS A 46 -0.38 9.86 -7.83
C LYS A 46 -0.86 10.25 -9.22
N SER A 47 -0.50 9.51 -10.26
CA SER A 47 -0.93 9.82 -11.63
C SER A 47 -2.44 9.68 -11.82
N GLU A 48 -3.08 8.85 -11.00
CA GLU A 48 -4.53 8.66 -10.98
C GLU A 48 -5.26 9.48 -9.91
N TYR A 49 -4.58 10.42 -9.25
CA TYR A 49 -5.15 11.24 -8.16
C TYR A 49 -5.84 10.41 -7.06
N SER A 50 -5.22 9.28 -6.69
CA SER A 50 -5.74 8.31 -5.72
C SER A 50 -4.72 7.94 -4.62
N GLU A 51 -3.66 8.75 -4.46
CA GLU A 51 -2.59 8.54 -3.48
C GLU A 51 -3.09 8.61 -2.03
N GLU A 52 -4.11 9.41 -1.76
CA GLU A 52 -4.71 9.54 -0.43
C GLU A 52 -5.14 8.20 0.17
N ASN A 53 -5.55 7.25 -0.67
CA ASN A 53 -6.00 5.93 -0.24
C ASN A 53 -4.87 5.11 0.40
N ILE A 54 -3.68 5.07 -0.21
CA ILE A 54 -2.55 4.32 0.34
C ILE A 54 -1.94 5.04 1.54
N LEU A 55 -1.93 6.38 1.53
CA LEU A 55 -1.44 7.19 2.63
C LEU A 55 -2.31 7.00 3.88
N PHE A 56 -3.63 7.05 3.73
CA PHE A 56 -4.56 6.77 4.81
C PHE A 56 -4.39 5.36 5.35
N TRP A 57 -4.28 4.36 4.48
CA TRP A 57 -4.10 2.97 4.90
C TRP A 57 -2.83 2.78 5.74
N LEU A 58 -1.71 3.38 5.31
CA LEU A 58 -0.45 3.35 6.04
C LEU A 58 -0.52 4.09 7.37
N ALA A 59 -1.17 5.27 7.40
CA ALA A 59 -1.38 6.00 8.64
C ALA A 59 -2.20 5.19 9.65
N CYS A 60 -3.19 4.41 9.19
CA CYS A 60 -3.94 3.48 10.03
C CYS A 60 -3.07 2.32 10.57
N GLU A 61 -2.17 1.76 9.76
CA GLU A 61 -1.24 0.72 10.22
C GLU A 61 -0.28 1.26 11.28
N GLU A 62 0.26 2.46 11.09
CA GLU A 62 1.09 3.14 12.10
C GLU A 62 0.30 3.41 13.37
N TYR A 63 -0.93 3.92 13.23
CA TYR A 63 -1.83 4.22 14.35
C TYR A 63 -2.11 2.99 15.24
N LYS A 64 -2.25 1.81 14.65
CA LYS A 64 -2.48 0.54 15.38
C LYS A 64 -1.30 0.12 16.26
N ASN A 65 -0.11 0.63 15.98
CA ASN A 65 1.10 0.32 16.75
C ASN A 65 1.34 1.30 17.91
N ILE A 66 0.53 2.34 18.04
CA ILE A 66 0.66 3.35 19.10
C ILE A 66 0.27 2.74 20.44
N LYS A 67 1.15 2.91 21.43
CA LYS A 67 0.95 2.37 22.80
C LYS A 67 0.52 3.43 23.80
N SER A 68 0.83 4.69 23.55
CA SER A 68 0.55 5.78 24.48
C SER A 68 -0.75 6.49 24.12
N LEU A 69 -1.62 6.72 25.12
CA LEU A 69 -2.90 7.39 24.92
C LEU A 69 -2.75 8.82 24.37
N PRO A 70 -1.81 9.67 24.83
CA PRO A 70 -1.64 11.02 24.29
C PRO A 70 -1.24 11.02 22.81
N GLU A 71 -0.34 10.12 22.41
CA GLU A 71 0.07 9.96 21.01
C GLU A 71 -1.06 9.40 20.15
N MET A 72 -1.86 8.48 20.70
CA MET A 72 -3.04 7.95 20.03
C MET A 72 -4.03 9.06 19.73
N ILE A 73 -4.36 9.89 20.72
CA ILE A 73 -5.26 11.04 20.53
C ILE A 73 -4.69 12.02 19.50
N SER A 74 -3.40 12.36 19.60
CA SER A 74 -2.76 13.27 18.65
C SER A 74 -2.76 12.70 17.22
N SER A 75 -2.44 11.43 17.06
CA SER A 75 -2.37 10.76 15.76
C SER A 75 -3.77 10.56 15.16
N ALA A 76 -4.76 10.20 15.97
CA ALA A 76 -6.15 10.11 15.55
C ALA A 76 -6.66 11.44 15.00
N ASN A 77 -6.43 12.54 15.72
CA ASN A 77 -6.83 13.88 15.26
C ASN A 77 -6.13 14.27 13.96
N ARG A 78 -4.84 13.94 13.81
CA ARG A 78 -4.10 14.17 12.56
C ARG A 78 -4.70 13.38 11.39
N ILE A 79 -4.96 12.09 11.58
CA ILE A 79 -5.55 11.23 10.55
C ILE A 79 -6.95 11.75 10.17
N TYR A 80 -7.72 12.20 11.17
CA TYR A 80 -9.05 12.75 10.95
C TYR A 80 -9.01 14.01 10.09
N SER A 81 -8.23 15.02 10.46
CA SER A 81 -8.17 16.29 9.71
C SER A 81 -7.52 16.16 8.34
N GLU A 82 -6.60 15.21 8.16
CA GLU A 82 -5.91 15.01 6.88
C GLU A 82 -6.75 14.22 5.87
N PHE A 83 -7.52 13.22 6.33
CA PHE A 83 -8.17 12.23 5.46
C PHE A 83 -9.69 12.10 5.60
N VAL A 84 -10.28 12.39 6.76
CA VAL A 84 -11.69 12.03 7.07
C VAL A 84 -12.61 13.24 7.15
N GLU A 85 -12.11 14.36 7.65
CA GLU A 85 -12.87 15.60 7.82
C GLU A 85 -13.53 16.05 6.51
N CYS A 86 -14.65 16.76 6.63
CA CYS A 86 -15.26 17.38 5.45
C CYS A 86 -14.29 18.41 4.87
N GLU A 87 -14.06 18.39 3.55
CA GLU A 87 -13.06 19.24 2.90
C GLU A 87 -11.60 19.00 3.35
N ALA A 88 -11.30 17.82 3.91
CA ALA A 88 -9.93 17.44 4.23
C ALA A 88 -9.02 17.51 2.98
N PRO A 89 -7.76 17.97 3.11
CA PRO A 89 -6.86 18.16 1.97
C PRO A 89 -6.57 16.88 1.19
N ARG A 90 -6.69 15.71 1.84
CA ARG A 90 -6.55 14.38 1.23
C ARG A 90 -7.77 13.52 1.55
N GLN A 91 -8.96 14.10 1.43
CA GLN A 91 -10.21 13.42 1.78
C GLN A 91 -10.36 12.07 1.06
N ILE A 92 -10.54 11.00 1.83
CA ILE A 92 -10.74 9.64 1.31
C ILE A 92 -12.20 9.41 0.90
N ASN A 93 -12.40 8.56 -0.10
CA ASN A 93 -13.72 8.20 -0.58
C ASN A 93 -14.37 7.11 0.30
N ILE A 94 -15.08 7.55 1.34
CA ILE A 94 -15.90 6.70 2.24
C ILE A 94 -17.34 7.21 2.30
N ASP A 95 -18.28 6.32 2.62
CA ASP A 95 -19.69 6.67 2.79
C ASP A 95 -19.93 7.59 4.02
N CYS A 96 -21.03 8.34 3.98
CA CYS A 96 -21.39 9.30 5.02
C CYS A 96 -21.51 8.66 6.41
N GLY A 97 -22.06 7.43 6.49
CA GLY A 97 -22.23 6.72 7.75
C GLY A 97 -20.89 6.39 8.41
N THR A 98 -19.93 5.90 7.62
CA THR A 98 -18.57 5.65 8.10
C THR A 98 -17.90 6.93 8.59
N ARG A 99 -18.04 8.04 7.86
CA ARG A 99 -17.45 9.34 8.23
C ARG A 99 -18.04 9.88 9.54
N GLU A 100 -19.36 9.85 9.68
CA GLU A 100 -20.05 10.27 10.89
C GLU A 100 -19.64 9.45 12.11
N ASN A 101 -19.49 8.12 11.93
CA ASN A 101 -19.06 7.25 13.01
C ASN A 101 -17.64 7.60 13.50
N ILE A 102 -16.71 7.86 12.58
CA ILE A 102 -15.36 8.31 12.96
C ILE A 102 -15.43 9.67 13.66
N THR A 103 -16.22 10.61 13.13
CA THR A 103 -16.38 11.97 13.69
C THR A 103 -16.91 11.93 15.13
N LYS A 104 -17.85 11.04 15.44
CA LYS A 104 -18.39 10.88 16.82
C LYS A 104 -17.34 10.30 17.78
N ASN A 105 -16.56 9.33 17.30
CA ASN A 105 -15.61 8.60 18.13
C ASN A 105 -14.23 9.28 18.25
N ILE A 106 -13.96 10.34 17.48
CA ILE A 106 -12.64 10.99 17.47
C ILE A 106 -12.30 11.69 18.80
N SER A 107 -13.32 12.05 19.58
CA SER A 107 -13.18 12.63 20.91
C SER A 107 -12.59 11.65 21.94
N GLN A 108 -12.80 10.35 21.75
CA GLN A 108 -12.24 9.26 22.56
C GLN A 108 -11.80 8.13 21.64
N PRO A 109 -10.66 8.31 20.95
CA PRO A 109 -10.24 7.38 19.93
C PRO A 109 -9.71 6.08 20.55
N SER A 110 -9.88 4.98 19.83
CA SER A 110 -9.38 3.66 20.15
C SER A 110 -8.54 3.12 18.99
N LEU A 111 -7.79 2.04 19.19
CA LEU A 111 -7.00 1.41 18.12
C LEU A 111 -7.86 0.93 16.92
N THR A 112 -9.17 0.79 17.12
CA THR A 112 -10.12 0.34 16.09
C THR A 112 -10.92 1.48 15.46
N SER A 113 -10.68 2.75 15.86
CA SER A 113 -11.41 3.93 15.37
C SER A 113 -11.48 4.04 13.85
N PHE A 114 -10.45 3.57 13.14
CA PHE A 114 -10.36 3.67 11.67
C PHE A 114 -10.56 2.33 10.95
N ASP A 115 -10.83 1.22 11.64
CA ASP A 115 -10.86 -0.13 11.04
C ASP A 115 -11.86 -0.26 9.88
N THR A 116 -13.06 0.30 10.04
CA THR A 116 -14.09 0.26 9.00
C THR A 116 -13.65 1.03 7.76
N ALA A 117 -13.20 2.27 7.93
CA ALA A 117 -12.70 3.07 6.81
C ALA A 117 -11.48 2.42 6.16
N GLN A 118 -10.54 1.90 6.95
CA GLN A 118 -9.35 1.22 6.42
C GLN A 118 -9.72 0.01 5.55
N LYS A 119 -10.72 -0.79 5.96
CA LYS A 119 -11.24 -1.92 5.15
C LYS A 119 -11.92 -1.47 3.86
N LEU A 120 -12.66 -0.37 3.88
CA LEU A 120 -13.30 0.19 2.69
C LEU A 120 -12.27 0.67 1.68
N ILE A 121 -11.30 1.47 2.15
CA ILE A 121 -10.21 1.98 1.31
C ILE A 121 -9.32 0.85 0.78
N TYR A 122 -9.05 -0.15 1.60
CA TYR A 122 -8.40 -1.38 1.17
C TYR A 122 -9.16 -2.04 -0.01
N SER A 123 -10.46 -2.21 0.15
CA SER A 123 -11.31 -2.86 -0.86
C SER A 123 -11.39 -2.02 -2.15
N LEU A 124 -11.42 -0.69 -2.02
CA LEU A 124 -11.39 0.25 -3.14
C LEU A 124 -10.08 0.10 -3.92
N MET A 125 -8.94 0.19 -3.25
CA MET A 125 -7.63 0.03 -3.90
C MET A 125 -7.47 -1.36 -4.53
N ALA A 126 -7.88 -2.42 -3.85
CA ALA A 126 -7.75 -3.79 -4.35
C ALA A 126 -8.64 -4.07 -5.57
N ARG A 127 -9.82 -3.44 -5.65
CA ARG A 127 -10.78 -3.66 -6.75
C ARG A 127 -10.54 -2.74 -7.94
N ASP A 128 -9.99 -1.56 -7.72
CA ASP A 128 -9.93 -0.52 -8.74
C ASP A 128 -8.49 -0.14 -9.10
N CYS A 129 -7.73 0.44 -8.17
CA CYS A 129 -6.37 0.90 -8.42
C CYS A 129 -5.41 -0.25 -8.76
N TYR A 130 -5.53 -1.37 -8.05
CA TYR A 130 -4.54 -2.45 -8.12
C TYR A 130 -4.57 -3.23 -9.45
N PRO A 131 -5.74 -3.65 -9.98
CA PRO A 131 -5.80 -4.27 -11.30
C PRO A 131 -5.33 -3.34 -12.42
N ARG A 132 -5.54 -2.03 -12.28
CA ARG A 132 -5.05 -1.01 -13.22
C ARG A 132 -3.54 -0.82 -13.12
N PHE A 133 -2.98 -0.79 -11.92
CA PHE A 133 -1.53 -0.76 -11.70
C PHE A 133 -0.82 -1.90 -12.42
N LEU A 134 -1.31 -3.14 -12.30
CA LEU A 134 -0.71 -4.32 -12.96
C LEU A 134 -0.72 -4.23 -14.50
N LYS A 135 -1.62 -3.43 -15.06
CA LYS A 135 -1.74 -3.18 -16.51
C LYS A 135 -1.05 -1.88 -16.94
N SER A 136 -0.63 -1.04 -16.00
CA SER A 136 -0.05 0.27 -16.28
C SER A 136 1.35 0.17 -16.85
N ASP A 137 1.72 1.15 -17.68
CA ASP A 137 3.07 1.27 -18.22
C ASP A 137 4.11 1.38 -17.10
N VAL A 138 3.78 2.00 -15.96
CA VAL A 138 4.65 2.10 -14.78
C VAL A 138 5.10 0.71 -14.29
N TYR A 139 4.16 -0.23 -14.18
CA TYR A 139 4.47 -1.60 -13.76
C TYR A 139 5.23 -2.37 -14.86
N GLN A 140 4.83 -2.21 -16.12
CA GLN A 140 5.49 -2.87 -17.26
C GLN A 140 6.93 -2.38 -17.45
N ASP A 141 7.18 -1.09 -17.29
CA ASP A 141 8.51 -0.48 -17.38
C ASP A 141 9.40 -0.89 -16.22
N MET A 142 8.83 -0.99 -15.01
CA MET A 142 9.54 -1.57 -13.86
C MET A 142 9.98 -3.01 -14.16
N LEU A 143 9.10 -3.85 -14.70
CA LEU A 143 9.44 -5.23 -15.08
C LEU A 143 10.51 -5.29 -16.17
N ARG A 144 10.43 -4.42 -17.19
CA ARG A 144 11.42 -4.32 -18.27
C ARG A 144 12.78 -3.86 -17.75
N GLY A 145 12.81 -2.85 -16.88
CA GLY A 145 14.03 -2.38 -16.23
C GLY A 145 14.68 -3.48 -15.38
N TRP A 146 13.86 -4.25 -14.67
CA TRP A 146 14.31 -5.38 -13.87
C TRP A 146 14.89 -6.51 -14.74
N ALA A 147 14.22 -6.88 -15.84
CA ALA A 147 14.71 -7.88 -16.80
C ALA A 147 16.06 -7.46 -17.45
N LYS A 148 16.23 -6.17 -17.77
CA LYS A 148 17.50 -5.65 -18.30
C LYS A 148 18.62 -5.71 -17.25
N SER A 149 18.33 -5.42 -15.98
CA SER A 149 19.32 -5.51 -14.90
C SER A 149 19.76 -6.96 -14.58
N GLY A 150 18.88 -7.95 -14.80
CA GLY A 150 19.23 -9.37 -14.70
C GLY A 150 20.10 -9.89 -15.85
N SER A 151 19.99 -9.29 -17.05
CA SER A 151 20.79 -9.68 -18.21
C SER A 151 22.26 -9.26 -18.16
N GLN A 152 22.65 -8.41 -17.20
CA GLN A 152 24.03 -7.94 -17.04
C GLN A 152 24.83 -8.73 -15.98
N SER A 153 24.17 -9.60 -15.20
CA SER A 153 24.85 -10.51 -14.26
C SER A 153 25.33 -11.81 -14.89
N ASP A 154 25.02 -12.07 -16.15
CA ASP A 154 25.40 -13.30 -16.86
C ASP A 154 26.76 -13.20 -17.58
N SER A 155 27.50 -12.10 -17.38
CA SER A 155 28.84 -11.90 -17.95
C SER A 155 29.98 -12.13 -16.94
N TRP A 156 29.83 -13.12 -16.04
CA TRP A 156 30.88 -13.49 -15.06
C TRP A 156 31.48 -14.89 -15.31
N TRP A 157 31.29 -15.47 -16.49
CA TRP A 157 31.92 -16.75 -16.89
C TRP A 157 32.56 -16.72 -18.28
N SER A 158 33.11 -15.57 -18.69
CA SER A 158 34.10 -15.54 -19.77
C SER A 158 35.51 -15.54 -19.18
#